data_AF-A0A7J6NGN3-F1
#
_entry.id   AF-A0A7J6NGN3-F1
#
_cell.length_a   1.000
_cell.length_b   1.000
_cell.length_c   1.000
_cell.angle_alpha   90.00
_cell.angle_beta   90.00
_cell.angle_gamma   90.00
#
_symmetry.space_group_name_H-M   'P 1'
#
loop_
_entity.id
_entity.type
_entity.pdbx_description
1 polymer ?
#
loop_
_entity_poly.entity_id
_entity_poly.type
_entity_poly.pdbx_seq_one_letter_code
_entity_poly.pdbx_strand_id
1 'polypeptide(L)'
;MIDVLLMTNRRTNPGGLTGNRTWDLLAGSQLQLLLLILFRFEISGYFPSDEFGFTAAPFEKEIWKVADDLYLKGWIRVREKFAQGELGGDVNALSYFRKWVEQQHNTSGVIHTSHFFDDNYGITRLPAPVLKCIKDMRPYRKKRLHAGKKLIRKDLSRYEAYSKAEELRREKLVDEAMVQDY
;
A
#
# COMPACT_ATOMS: atom_id res chain seq x y z
N MET A 1 34.64 39.39 82.77
CA MET A 1 33.73 38.49 83.49
C MET A 1 33.25 37.44 82.51
N ILE A 2 33.51 36.18 82.85
CA ILE A 2 32.77 34.97 82.44
C ILE A 2 33.04 34.40 81.03
N ASP A 3 33.65 33.22 81.08
CA ASP A 3 33.69 32.13 80.11
C ASP A 3 32.30 31.65 79.66
N VAL A 4 32.30 30.83 78.60
CA VAL A 4 31.57 29.54 78.46
C VAL A 4 31.05 29.36 77.03
N LEU A 5 31.80 28.50 76.32
CA LEU A 5 31.36 27.44 75.41
C LEU A 5 29.85 27.36 75.09
N LEU A 6 29.52 27.24 73.80
CA LEU A 6 29.19 25.93 73.23
C LEU A 6 29.23 25.94 71.70
N MET A 7 30.02 25.01 71.19
CA MET A 7 30.09 24.59 69.80
C MET A 7 28.77 23.95 69.37
N THR A 8 28.25 24.34 68.22
CA THR A 8 27.78 23.43 67.15
C THR A 8 27.66 24.28 65.87
N ASN A 9 28.71 24.33 65.06
CA ASN A 9 28.98 23.48 63.91
C ASN A 9 28.30 23.98 62.62
N ARG A 10 29.15 24.64 61.80
CA ARG A 10 29.11 24.81 60.32
C ARG A 10 27.90 25.58 59.74
N ARG A 11 28.02 26.87 59.36
CA ARG A 11 28.76 27.42 58.19
C ARG A 11 28.59 26.48 56.98
N THR A 12 27.96 26.83 55.86
CA THR A 12 28.04 28.00 54.97
C THR A 12 27.27 27.53 53.72
N ASN A 13 26.43 28.29 53.02
CA ASN A 13 26.77 29.54 52.35
C ASN A 13 25.50 30.25 51.83
N PRO A 14 25.63 31.54 51.50
CA PRO A 14 24.53 32.47 51.30
C PRO A 14 24.16 32.67 49.83
N GLY A 15 22.93 33.12 49.61
CA GLY A 15 22.70 34.42 48.97
C GLY A 15 22.73 34.51 47.45
N GLY A 16 21.52 34.70 46.90
CA GLY A 16 21.27 35.56 45.74
C GLY A 16 21.29 34.86 44.39
N LEU A 17 20.46 35.18 43.40
CA LEU A 17 19.57 36.31 43.16
C LEU A 17 18.61 35.88 42.03
N THR A 18 17.35 36.31 42.13
CA THR A 18 16.43 36.68 41.04
C THR A 18 16.68 36.10 39.64
N GLY A 19 15.77 35.23 39.19
CA GLY A 19 15.65 34.85 37.79
C GLY A 19 14.34 34.13 37.52
N ASN A 20 13.34 34.86 37.02
CA ASN A 20 12.14 34.30 36.38
C ASN A 20 12.53 33.18 35.40
N ARG A 21 11.91 31.99 35.52
CA ARG A 21 11.50 31.10 34.41
C ARG A 21 10.93 29.78 34.94
N THR A 22 9.60 29.73 35.00
CA THR A 22 8.77 28.68 34.42
C THR A 22 9.48 27.40 33.96
N TRP A 23 9.37 26.30 34.70
CA TRP A 23 9.48 24.93 34.18
C TRP A 23 8.61 23.90 34.93
N ASP A 24 7.43 24.31 35.38
CA ASP A 24 6.35 23.40 35.85
C ASP A 24 5.59 22.70 34.69
N LEU A 25 6.18 22.53 33.50
CA LEU A 25 5.48 22.00 32.31
C LEU A 25 6.33 21.05 31.45
N LEU A 26 7.04 20.09 32.05
CA LEU A 26 7.65 18.99 31.29
C LEU A 26 7.19 17.60 31.77
N ALA A 27 5.99 17.52 32.32
CA ALA A 27 5.26 16.27 32.54
C ALA A 27 4.21 16.00 31.43
N GLY A 28 4.47 16.40 30.18
CA GLY A 28 3.44 16.48 29.14
C GLY A 28 3.83 16.12 27.71
N SER A 29 4.99 15.52 27.47
CA SER A 29 5.28 14.90 26.17
C SER A 29 5.76 13.47 26.40
N GLN A 30 4.79 12.59 26.57
CA GLN A 30 4.92 11.20 26.14
C GLN A 30 5.28 11.25 24.65
N LEU A 31 6.57 11.41 24.34
CA LEU A 31 7.11 10.97 23.08
C LEU A 31 6.95 9.45 23.11
N GLN A 32 5.75 8.97 22.78
CA GLN A 32 5.64 7.71 22.07
C GLN A 32 6.61 7.89 20.90
N LEU A 33 7.81 7.34 21.05
CA LEU A 33 8.65 6.99 19.92
C LEU A 33 7.73 6.16 19.03
N LEU A 34 7.09 6.81 18.07
CA LEU A 34 6.22 6.18 17.09
C LEU A 34 7.12 5.15 16.42
N LEU A 35 6.94 3.90 16.83
CA LEU A 35 7.77 2.81 16.40
C LEU A 35 7.28 2.48 15.00
N LEU A 36 7.78 3.23 14.03
CA LEU A 36 7.43 3.06 12.65
C LEU A 36 8.06 1.77 12.17
N ILE A 37 7.23 0.97 11.52
CA ILE A 37 7.62 -0.26 10.87
C ILE A 37 7.37 -0.09 9.39
N LEU A 38 8.17 -0.78 8.59
CA LEU A 38 7.92 -1.02 7.18
C LEU A 38 7.90 -2.52 6.99
N PHE A 39 6.84 -3.06 6.38
CA PHE A 39 6.80 -4.45 5.96
C PHE A 39 6.46 -4.54 4.48
N ARG A 40 6.86 -5.65 3.87
CA ARG A 40 6.43 -6.06 2.55
C ARG A 40 5.39 -7.15 2.65
N PHE A 41 4.47 -7.20 1.70
CA PHE A 41 3.47 -8.24 1.68
C PHE A 41 3.24 -8.78 0.27
N GLU A 42 2.85 -10.04 0.23
CA GLU A 42 2.38 -10.74 -0.95
C GLU A 42 1.16 -11.56 -0.57
N ILE A 43 0.05 -11.27 -1.22
CA ILE A 43 -1.23 -11.94 -1.05
C ILE A 43 -1.51 -12.65 -2.36
N SER A 44 -1.67 -13.97 -2.31
CA SER A 44 -2.09 -14.78 -3.45
C SER A 44 -3.58 -15.08 -3.32
N GLY A 45 -4.29 -14.97 -4.43
CA GLY A 45 -5.74 -15.10 -4.43
C GLY A 45 -6.32 -15.01 -5.83
N TYR A 46 -7.64 -14.92 -5.88
CA TYR A 46 -8.35 -14.58 -7.10
C TYR A 46 -9.18 -13.31 -6.87
N PHE A 47 -8.87 -12.29 -7.63
CA PHE A 47 -9.48 -10.96 -7.56
C PHE A 47 -10.08 -10.64 -8.93
N PRO A 48 -11.41 -10.45 -9.06
CA PRO A 48 -12.05 -10.14 -10.33
C PRO A 48 -11.42 -8.90 -10.95
N SER A 49 -10.86 -9.09 -12.15
CA SER A 49 -10.30 -8.01 -12.95
C SER A 49 -11.22 -7.63 -14.09
N ASP A 50 -11.10 -6.39 -14.57
CA ASP A 50 -11.73 -5.96 -15.82
C ASP A 50 -11.30 -6.87 -16.98
N GLU A 51 -12.04 -6.87 -18.10
CA GLU A 51 -11.91 -7.72 -19.31
C GLU A 51 -10.47 -7.95 -19.83
N PHE A 52 -9.53 -7.11 -19.42
CA PHE A 52 -8.13 -7.17 -19.83
C PHE A 52 -7.16 -7.77 -18.79
N GLY A 53 -7.60 -8.23 -17.61
CA GLY A 53 -6.74 -8.94 -16.65
C GLY A 53 -5.70 -8.08 -15.93
N PHE A 54 -5.75 -6.76 -16.09
CA PHE A 54 -4.65 -5.87 -15.66
C PHE A 54 -4.80 -5.30 -14.24
N THR A 55 -6.03 -5.09 -13.80
CA THR A 55 -6.34 -4.43 -12.54
C THR A 55 -7.56 -5.11 -11.93
N ALA A 56 -7.46 -5.55 -10.68
CA ALA A 56 -8.64 -5.97 -9.92
C ALA A 56 -9.19 -4.75 -9.17
N ALA A 57 -9.86 -3.87 -9.91
CA ALA A 57 -10.30 -2.56 -9.43
C ALA A 57 -11.15 -2.62 -8.13
N PRO A 58 -12.05 -3.61 -7.96
CA PRO A 58 -12.83 -3.73 -6.72
C PRO A 58 -11.96 -3.98 -5.49
N PHE A 59 -11.07 -4.99 -5.56
CA PHE A 59 -10.17 -5.30 -4.44
C PHE A 59 -9.11 -4.22 -4.21
N GLU A 60 -8.61 -3.59 -5.28
CA GLU A 60 -7.71 -2.43 -5.20
C GLU A 60 -8.32 -1.28 -4.40
N LYS A 61 -9.61 -1.00 -4.61
CA LYS A 61 -10.31 0.06 -3.87
C LYS A 61 -10.51 -0.29 -2.40
N GLU A 62 -10.84 -1.55 -2.09
CA GLU A 62 -11.00 -2.03 -0.71
C GLU A 62 -9.69 -1.94 0.07
N ILE A 63 -8.62 -2.56 -0.46
CA ILE A 63 -7.31 -2.57 0.22
C ILE A 63 -6.73 -1.16 0.36
N TRP A 64 -6.95 -0.30 -0.64
CA TRP A 64 -6.52 1.09 -0.59
C TRP A 64 -7.26 1.86 0.49
N LYS A 65 -8.59 1.71 0.58
CA LYS A 65 -9.40 2.38 1.60
C LYS A 65 -8.95 1.98 3.01
N VAL A 66 -8.74 0.69 3.26
CA VAL A 66 -8.29 0.20 4.57
C VAL A 66 -6.90 0.75 4.92
N ALA A 67 -5.98 0.77 3.95
CA ALA A 67 -4.65 1.33 4.17
C ALA A 67 -4.68 2.85 4.42
N ASP A 68 -5.56 3.59 3.74
CA ASP A 68 -5.74 5.04 3.92
C ASP A 68 -6.41 5.37 5.27
N ASP A 69 -7.45 4.62 5.65
CA ASP A 69 -8.14 4.72 6.94
C ASP A 69 -7.20 4.45 8.13
N LEU A 70 -6.16 3.62 7.92
CA LEU A 70 -5.11 3.30 8.88
C LEU A 70 -3.89 4.24 8.79
N TYR A 71 -3.96 5.29 7.97
CA TYR A 71 -2.88 6.26 7.72
C TYR A 71 -1.55 5.62 7.29
N LEU A 72 -1.62 4.46 6.62
CA LEU A 72 -0.44 3.76 6.12
C LEU A 72 0.14 4.46 4.90
N LYS A 73 1.46 4.41 4.76
CA LYS A 73 2.19 4.98 3.62
C LYS A 73 2.95 3.89 2.91
N GLY A 74 3.17 4.06 1.61
CA GLY A 74 3.86 3.03 0.84
C GLY A 74 3.30 2.89 -0.57
N TRP A 75 3.38 1.69 -1.09
CA TRP A 75 2.80 1.36 -2.37
C TRP A 75 2.11 0.00 -2.35
N ILE A 76 1.00 -0.08 -3.07
CA ILE A 76 0.21 -1.30 -3.24
C ILE A 76 0.08 -1.55 -4.74
N ARG A 77 0.13 -2.81 -5.13
CA ARG A 77 -0.11 -3.27 -6.49
C ARG A 77 -1.04 -4.47 -6.43
N VAL A 78 -2.18 -4.33 -7.10
CA VAL A 78 -3.16 -5.41 -7.21
C VAL A 78 -3.23 -5.94 -8.64
N ARG A 79 -3.39 -7.25 -8.76
CA ARG A 79 -3.62 -8.02 -9.98
C ARG A 79 -4.69 -9.06 -9.74
N GLU A 80 -5.13 -9.69 -10.82
CA GLU A 80 -6.11 -10.78 -10.79
C GLU A 80 -5.70 -11.93 -9.87
N LYS A 81 -4.41 -12.29 -9.84
CA LYS A 81 -3.91 -13.47 -9.09
C LYS A 81 -3.15 -13.15 -7.81
N PHE A 82 -2.76 -11.89 -7.63
CA PHE A 82 -1.94 -11.50 -6.49
C PHE A 82 -2.10 -10.02 -6.17
N ALA A 83 -1.90 -9.67 -4.92
CA ALA A 83 -1.63 -8.31 -4.48
C ALA A 83 -0.28 -8.28 -3.76
N GLN A 84 0.51 -7.26 -4.03
CA GLN A 84 1.82 -7.09 -3.42
C GLN A 84 2.05 -5.62 -3.07
N GLY A 85 2.83 -5.36 -2.05
CA GLY A 85 3.11 -3.99 -1.67
C GLY A 85 4.15 -3.87 -0.58
N GLU A 86 4.48 -2.63 -0.29
CA GLU A 86 5.30 -2.22 0.83
C GLU A 86 4.52 -1.16 1.58
N LEU A 87 4.22 -1.41 2.85
CA LEU A 87 3.47 -0.51 3.71
C LEU A 87 4.28 -0.21 4.95
N GLY A 88 4.21 1.04 5.38
CA GLY A 88 4.80 1.46 6.63
C GLY A 88 3.93 2.47 7.36
N GLY A 89 4.07 2.46 8.67
CA GLY A 89 3.22 3.17 9.60
C GLY A 89 3.44 2.66 11.01
N ASP A 90 2.48 2.94 11.88
CA ASP A 90 2.54 2.50 13.27
C ASP A 90 2.34 1.00 13.41
N VAL A 91 3.01 0.39 14.39
CA VAL A 91 2.93 -1.06 14.69
C VAL A 91 1.49 -1.54 14.79
N ASN A 92 0.64 -0.76 15.48
CA ASN A 92 -0.75 -1.11 15.70
C ASN A 92 -1.52 -1.09 14.38
N ALA A 93 -1.35 -0.05 13.57
CA ALA A 93 -2.02 0.09 12.27
C ALA A 93 -1.64 -1.07 11.33
N LEU A 94 -0.36 -1.42 11.28
CA LEU A 94 0.15 -2.55 10.49
C LEU A 94 -0.37 -3.90 10.98
N SER A 95 -0.49 -4.08 12.30
CA SER A 95 -1.06 -5.29 12.90
C SER A 95 -2.56 -5.42 12.58
N TYR A 96 -3.30 -4.31 12.60
CA TYR A 96 -4.70 -4.27 12.16
C TYR A 96 -4.84 -4.61 10.68
N PHE A 97 -3.97 -4.06 9.84
CA PHE A 97 -3.97 -4.38 8.41
C PHE A 97 -3.69 -5.88 8.17
N ARG A 98 -2.69 -6.45 8.84
CA ARG A 98 -2.39 -7.89 8.75
C ARG A 98 -3.60 -8.73 9.14
N LYS A 99 -4.21 -8.41 10.28
CA LYS A 99 -5.41 -9.08 10.77
C LYS A 99 -6.58 -8.95 9.78
N TRP A 100 -6.79 -7.79 9.18
CA TRP A 100 -7.83 -7.57 8.17
C TRP A 100 -7.64 -8.47 6.95
N VAL A 101 -6.40 -8.61 6.46
CA VAL A 101 -6.06 -9.52 5.36
C VAL A 101 -6.32 -10.99 5.73
N GLU A 102 -5.94 -11.40 6.95
CA GLU A 102 -6.10 -12.77 7.43
C GLU A 102 -7.55 -13.15 7.74
N GLN A 103 -8.39 -12.19 8.16
CA GLN A 103 -9.78 -12.42 8.58
C GLN A 103 -10.77 -12.59 7.42
N GLN A 104 -10.34 -12.46 6.16
CA GLN A 104 -11.12 -12.85 4.98
C GLN A 104 -12.49 -12.14 4.84
N HIS A 105 -12.55 -10.82 5.06
CA HIS A 105 -13.74 -10.01 4.78
C HIS A 105 -13.67 -9.27 3.45
N ASN A 106 -13.30 -9.96 2.37
CA ASN A 106 -13.28 -9.34 1.04
C ASN A 106 -14.56 -9.68 0.29
N THR A 107 -15.35 -8.65 0.02
CA THR A 107 -16.52 -8.75 -0.88
C THR A 107 -16.06 -8.94 -2.32
N SER A 108 -14.85 -8.46 -2.62
CA SER A 108 -14.31 -8.29 -3.97
C SER A 108 -13.30 -9.35 -4.39
N GLY A 109 -13.16 -10.47 -3.70
CA GLY A 109 -12.23 -11.54 -4.11
C GLY A 109 -11.95 -12.58 -3.03
N VAL A 110 -11.24 -13.64 -3.41
CA VAL A 110 -10.86 -14.75 -2.53
C VAL A 110 -9.36 -14.71 -2.28
N ILE A 111 -8.94 -14.60 -1.02
CA ILE A 111 -7.53 -14.72 -0.64
C ILE A 111 -7.23 -16.19 -0.31
N HIS A 112 -6.22 -16.77 -0.96
CA HIS A 112 -5.76 -18.12 -0.66
C HIS A 112 -4.64 -18.13 0.36
N THR A 113 -3.62 -17.28 0.17
CA THR A 113 -2.48 -17.18 1.07
C THR A 113 -2.05 -15.73 1.23
N SER A 114 -1.54 -15.40 2.40
CA SER A 114 -0.93 -14.10 2.70
C SER A 114 0.44 -14.33 3.32
N HIS A 115 1.42 -13.60 2.80
CA HIS A 115 2.80 -13.59 3.28
C HIS A 115 3.19 -12.16 3.59
N PHE A 116 3.79 -11.97 4.77
CA PHE A 116 4.34 -10.71 5.22
C PHE A 116 5.84 -10.91 5.44
N PHE A 117 6.65 -10.07 4.82
CA PHE A 117 8.10 -10.13 4.80
C PHE A 117 8.70 -8.90 5.48
N ASP A 118 9.89 -9.07 6.05
CA ASP A 118 10.79 -8.01 6.51
C ASP A 118 10.10 -6.96 7.40
N ASP A 119 9.76 -7.31 8.64
CA ASP A 119 9.34 -6.32 9.64
C ASP A 119 10.57 -5.50 10.07
N ASN A 120 10.85 -4.41 9.34
CA ASN A 120 11.92 -3.49 9.69
C ASN A 120 11.42 -2.53 10.77
N TYR A 121 11.82 -2.80 12.02
CA TYR A 121 11.48 -1.98 13.18
C TYR A 121 12.42 -0.78 13.33
N GLY A 122 11.91 0.31 13.91
CA GLY A 122 12.73 1.46 14.33
C GLY A 122 13.12 2.40 13.19
N ILE A 123 12.31 2.47 12.13
CA ILE A 123 12.58 3.35 10.99
C ILE A 123 12.28 4.79 11.40
N THR A 124 13.26 5.68 11.26
CA THR A 124 13.09 7.09 11.66
C THR A 124 12.19 7.87 10.69
N ARG A 125 12.16 7.45 9.42
CA ARG A 125 11.36 8.08 8.36
C ARG A 125 10.96 7.07 7.29
N LEU A 126 9.66 7.03 6.97
CA LEU A 126 9.15 6.17 5.90
C LEU A 126 9.66 6.61 4.52
N PRO A 127 10.07 5.67 3.65
CA PRO A 127 10.62 5.99 2.32
C PRO A 127 9.57 6.59 1.38
N ALA A 128 8.31 6.18 1.50
CA ALA A 128 7.21 6.72 0.73
C ALA A 128 6.46 7.79 1.54
N PRO A 129 6.29 9.02 1.00
CA PRO A 129 5.59 10.09 1.71
C PRO A 129 4.06 9.93 1.70
N VAL A 130 3.52 9.21 0.70
CA VAL A 130 2.08 9.05 0.46
C VAL A 130 1.83 7.62 -0.04
N LEU A 131 0.66 7.06 0.29
CA LEU A 131 0.19 5.79 -0.26
C LEU A 131 -0.05 5.89 -1.77
N LYS A 132 0.53 4.98 -2.54
CA LYS A 132 0.39 4.93 -4.00
C LYS A 132 -0.12 3.59 -4.47
N CYS A 133 -1.10 3.58 -5.37
CA CYS A 133 -1.42 2.37 -6.11
C CYS A 133 -0.62 2.30 -7.41
N ILE A 134 0.28 1.31 -7.52
CA ILE A 134 1.16 1.17 -8.68
C ILE A 134 0.59 0.15 -9.66
N LYS A 135 0.12 0.67 -10.80
CA LYS A 135 -0.37 -0.16 -11.90
C LYS A 135 0.73 -0.90 -12.65
N ASP A 136 1.97 -0.42 -12.70
CA ASP A 136 3.06 -1.16 -13.35
C ASP A 136 4.42 -0.72 -12.79
N MET A 137 5.17 -1.68 -12.24
CA MET A 137 6.51 -1.49 -11.69
C MET A 137 7.61 -1.61 -12.77
N ARG A 138 7.25 -1.94 -14.02
CA ARG A 138 8.25 -2.09 -15.08
C ARG A 138 9.00 -0.76 -15.31
N PRO A 139 10.31 -0.82 -15.60
CA PRO A 139 11.07 0.33 -16.06
C PRO A 139 10.45 0.95 -17.32
N TYR A 140 10.56 2.27 -17.49
CA TYR A 140 9.92 3.01 -18.59
C TYR A 140 10.16 2.39 -19.98
N ARG A 141 11.39 1.97 -20.27
CA ARG A 141 11.73 1.30 -21.55
C ARG A 141 10.92 0.01 -21.76
N LYS A 142 10.76 -0.81 -20.72
CA LYS A 142 9.97 -2.05 -20.77
C LYS A 142 8.46 -1.76 -20.82
N LYS A 143 8.00 -0.67 -20.20
CA LYS A 143 6.60 -0.18 -20.32
C LYS A 143 6.25 0.14 -21.76
N ARG A 144 7.06 0.95 -22.45
CA ARG A 144 6.84 1.31 -23.86
C ARG A 144 6.80 0.09 -24.78
N LEU A 145 7.77 -0.82 -24.64
CA LEU A 145 7.81 -2.05 -25.41
C LEU A 145 6.55 -2.92 -25.17
N HIS A 146 6.11 -3.02 -23.93
CA HIS A 146 4.93 -3.81 -23.62
C HIS A 146 3.63 -3.15 -24.11
N ALA A 147 3.52 -1.82 -24.01
CA ALA A 147 2.41 -1.07 -24.57
C ALA A 147 2.33 -1.24 -26.10
N GLY A 148 3.47 -1.19 -26.79
CA GLY A 148 3.55 -1.47 -28.24
C GLY A 148 3.09 -2.89 -28.58
N LYS A 149 3.60 -3.90 -27.87
CA LYS A 149 3.15 -5.31 -28.05
C LYS A 149 1.65 -5.48 -27.78
N LYS A 150 1.09 -4.72 -26.82
CA LYS A 150 -0.34 -4.74 -26.48
C LYS A 150 -1.21 -4.16 -27.60
N LEU A 151 -0.79 -3.04 -28.19
CA LEU A 151 -1.48 -2.43 -29.33
C LEU A 151 -1.51 -3.39 -30.51
N ILE A 152 -0.36 -3.97 -30.88
CA ILE A 152 -0.25 -4.93 -31.98
C ILE A 152 -1.18 -6.13 -31.77
N ARG A 153 -1.23 -6.71 -30.56
CA ARG A 153 -2.15 -7.83 -30.26
C ARG A 153 -3.62 -7.44 -30.38
N LYS A 154 -3.98 -6.23 -29.95
CA LYS A 154 -5.35 -5.73 -30.03
C LYS A 154 -5.77 -5.52 -31.49
N ASP A 155 -4.87 -4.99 -32.29
CA ASP A 155 -5.11 -4.77 -33.72
C ASP A 155 -5.22 -6.12 -34.45
N LEU A 156 -4.32 -7.07 -34.18
CA LEU A 156 -4.40 -8.44 -34.73
C LEU A 156 -5.75 -9.11 -34.41
N SER A 157 -6.17 -9.07 -33.14
CA SER A 157 -7.46 -9.65 -32.74
C SER A 157 -8.66 -9.00 -33.44
N ARG A 158 -8.60 -7.68 -33.70
CA ARG A 158 -9.63 -6.98 -34.49
C ARG A 158 -9.63 -7.42 -35.94
N TYR A 159 -8.46 -7.56 -36.57
CA TYR A 159 -8.34 -8.01 -37.95
C TYR A 159 -8.80 -9.46 -38.11
N GLU A 160 -8.47 -10.34 -37.17
CA GLU A 160 -8.95 -11.72 -37.15
C GLU A 160 -10.49 -11.78 -37.03
N ALA A 161 -11.07 -10.97 -36.15
CA ALA A 161 -12.53 -10.88 -36.02
C ALA A 161 -13.19 -10.35 -37.30
N TYR A 162 -12.57 -9.35 -37.94
CA TYR A 162 -13.04 -8.81 -39.21
C TYR A 162 -12.96 -9.84 -40.35
N SER A 163 -11.83 -10.54 -40.47
CA SER A 163 -11.64 -11.59 -41.48
C SER A 163 -12.68 -12.69 -41.35
N LYS A 164 -12.91 -13.18 -40.13
CA LYS A 164 -13.94 -14.20 -39.85
C LYS A 164 -15.35 -13.71 -40.17
N ALA A 165 -15.66 -12.45 -39.87
CA ALA A 165 -16.97 -11.88 -40.19
C ALA A 165 -17.20 -11.76 -41.70
N GLU A 166 -16.15 -11.44 -42.45
CA GLU A 166 -16.20 -11.34 -43.91
C GLU A 166 -16.29 -12.72 -44.58
N GLU A 167 -15.56 -13.72 -44.08
CA GLU A 167 -15.69 -15.12 -44.51
C GLU A 167 -17.12 -15.62 -44.33
N LEU A 168 -17.70 -15.44 -43.13
CA LEU A 168 -19.09 -15.80 -42.86
C LEU A 168 -20.08 -15.06 -43.77
N ARG A 169 -19.80 -13.80 -44.11
CA ARG A 169 -20.63 -13.02 -45.03
C ARG A 169 -20.59 -13.60 -46.45
N ARG A 170 -19.40 -14.00 -46.91
CA ARG A 170 -19.23 -14.62 -48.23
C ARG A 170 -19.89 -15.99 -48.30
N GLU A 171 -19.74 -16.81 -47.28
CA GLU A 171 -20.42 -18.11 -47.19
C GLU A 171 -21.94 -17.94 -47.30
N LYS A 172 -22.52 -17.01 -46.55
CA LYS A 172 -23.96 -16.69 -46.64
C LYS A 172 -24.39 -16.24 -48.03
N LEU A 173 -23.60 -15.39 -48.69
CA LEU A 173 -23.90 -14.94 -50.05
C LEU A 173 -23.84 -16.08 -51.08
N VAL A 174 -22.88 -17.00 -50.93
CA VAL A 174 -22.77 -18.18 -51.79
C VAL A 174 -23.95 -19.12 -51.56
N ASP A 175 -24.31 -19.38 -50.31
CA ASP A 175 -25.47 -20.20 -49.95
C ASP A 175 -26.78 -19.59 -50.49
N GLU A 176 -26.98 -18.28 -50.33
CA GLU A 176 -28.13 -17.55 -50.87
C GLU A 176 -28.18 -17.61 -52.42
N ALA A 177 -27.04 -17.48 -53.08
CA ALA A 177 -26.96 -17.59 -54.54
C ALA A 177 -27.26 -19.01 -55.04
N MET A 178 -26.80 -20.04 -54.34
CA MET A 178 -27.05 -21.44 -54.70
C MET A 178 -28.52 -21.87 -54.50
N VAL A 179 -29.27 -21.18 -53.63
CA VAL A 179 -30.71 -21.44 -53.43
C VAL A 179 -31.58 -20.81 -54.53
N GLN A 180 -31.12 -19.77 -55.22
CA GLN A 180 -31.87 -19.12 -56.29
C GLN A 180 -31.82 -19.82 -57.66
N ASP A 181 -30.86 -20.72 -57.87
CA ASP A 181 -30.63 -21.43 -59.14
C ASP A 181 -31.37 -22.80 -59.24
N TYR A 182 -32.33 -23.10 -58.35
CA TYR A 182 -33.19 -24.30 -58.39
C TYR A 182 -34.63 -24.01 -58.84
#